data_AF-A0A9D6TQ57-F1
#
_entry.id   AF-A0A9D6TQ57-F1
#
_cell.length_a   1.000
_cell.length_b   1.000
_cell.length_c   1.000
_cell.angle_alpha   90.00
_cell.angle_beta   90.00
_cell.angle_gamma   90.00
#
_symmetry.space_group_name_H-M   'P 1'
#
loop_
_entity.id
_entity.type
_entity.pdbx_description
1 polymer ?
#
loop_
_entity_poly.entity_id
_entity_poly.type
_entity_poly.pdbx_seq_one_letter_code
_entity_poly.pdbx_strand_id
1 'polypeptide(L)'
;MKLVIVHNHLRPGGVRRVIELAVPHLVRDLRPHVNMIVLVAGEVPDALGLSRLRAGLGSLPVVVRTDPAVGYVAEQRLTPAARARRLRNFFADVFDTTPAGGRVVWAHNQGLGRNLALTRALARACATQGFPLVFHHHDWWFDNRWHRWPEMRRSGFRTLADVAATILPASPGIRHAAINQADAAVLQRHFRQRASWLPNLTDAAPRPSPTRLRDARRWLTTQLGDAAPVCSVRFRRVLACPTSKPQRRAGRSLPDPFRTSPPISRASVSGFRNPTRNCSWTPVCSIGLLNVPGNSASF
;
A
#
# COMPACT_ATOMS: atom_id res chain seq x y z
N MET A 1 -28.36 4.51 0.67
CA MET A 1 -26.98 5.03 0.78
C MET A 1 -26.16 4.58 -0.41
N LYS A 2 -25.22 5.41 -0.86
CA LYS A 2 -24.28 5.04 -1.95
C LYS A 2 -23.01 4.45 -1.36
N LEU A 3 -22.49 3.37 -1.94
CA LEU A 3 -21.14 2.88 -1.68
C LEU A 3 -20.21 3.36 -2.79
N VAL A 4 -19.30 4.28 -2.45
CA VAL A 4 -18.32 4.83 -3.39
C VAL A 4 -17.01 4.05 -3.23
N ILE A 5 -16.52 3.46 -4.31
CA ILE A 5 -15.31 2.63 -4.29
C ILE A 5 -14.25 3.37 -5.09
N VAL A 6 -13.14 3.70 -4.47
CA VAL A 6 -12.06 4.48 -5.09
C VAL A 6 -10.80 3.64 -5.20
N HIS A 7 -10.33 3.45 -6.43
CA HIS A 7 -9.05 2.80 -6.69
C HIS A 7 -8.32 3.49 -7.86
N ASN A 8 -6.99 3.42 -7.91
CA ASN A 8 -6.22 4.18 -8.92
C ASN A 8 -6.51 3.70 -10.36
N HIS A 9 -6.56 2.38 -10.59
CA HIS A 9 -6.83 1.79 -11.90
C HIS A 9 -7.62 0.48 -11.75
N LEU A 10 -8.41 0.09 -12.75
CA LEU A 10 -9.20 -1.15 -12.72
C LEU A 10 -8.78 -2.12 -13.81
N ARG A 11 -7.47 -2.15 -14.09
CA ARG A 11 -6.84 -3.09 -15.04
C ARG A 11 -6.99 -4.54 -14.59
N PRO A 12 -7.03 -5.51 -15.53
CA PRO A 12 -6.98 -6.92 -15.20
C PRO A 12 -5.82 -7.27 -14.25
N GLY A 13 -6.11 -8.01 -13.18
CA GLY A 13 -5.12 -8.41 -12.19
C GLY A 13 -5.74 -8.72 -10.82
N GLY A 14 -4.89 -9.14 -9.89
CA GLY A 14 -5.34 -9.56 -8.55
C GLY A 14 -6.06 -8.47 -7.76
N VAL A 15 -5.59 -7.23 -7.82
CA VAL A 15 -6.17 -6.11 -7.05
C VAL A 15 -7.61 -5.81 -7.48
N ARG A 16 -7.87 -5.77 -8.79
CA ARG A 16 -9.24 -5.63 -9.31
C ARG A 16 -10.12 -6.80 -8.89
N ARG A 17 -9.61 -8.04 -8.97
CA ARG A 17 -10.36 -9.24 -8.59
C ARG A 17 -10.84 -9.17 -7.14
N VAL A 18 -10.05 -8.59 -6.24
CA VAL A 18 -10.46 -8.38 -4.85
C VAL A 18 -11.70 -7.48 -4.76
N ILE A 19 -11.73 -6.36 -5.50
CA ILE A 19 -12.90 -5.47 -5.53
C ILE A 19 -14.11 -6.23 -6.10
N GLU A 20 -13.94 -6.94 -7.23
CA GLU A 20 -15.02 -7.71 -7.85
C GLU A 20 -15.64 -8.75 -6.91
N LEU A 21 -14.82 -9.39 -6.08
CA LEU A 21 -15.27 -10.38 -5.11
C LEU A 21 -15.86 -9.72 -3.85
N ALA A 22 -15.24 -8.68 -3.33
CA ALA A 22 -15.65 -8.05 -2.07
C ALA A 22 -16.97 -7.28 -2.19
N VAL A 23 -17.19 -6.54 -3.27
CA VAL A 23 -18.34 -5.62 -3.37
C VAL A 23 -19.69 -6.35 -3.29
N PRO A 24 -19.93 -7.48 -3.99
CA PRO A 24 -21.16 -8.25 -3.82
C PRO A 24 -21.43 -8.69 -2.37
N HIS A 25 -20.39 -9.10 -1.64
CA HIS A 25 -20.52 -9.52 -0.24
C HIS A 25 -20.84 -8.32 0.66
N LEU A 26 -20.11 -7.21 0.51
CA LEU A 26 -20.39 -5.97 1.24
C LEU A 26 -21.82 -5.48 1.00
N VAL A 27 -22.29 -5.52 -0.25
CA VAL A 27 -23.65 -5.12 -0.60
C VAL A 27 -24.68 -6.03 0.05
N ARG A 28 -24.45 -7.35 0.06
CA ARG A 28 -25.35 -8.31 0.70
C ARG A 28 -25.52 -7.99 2.19
N ASP A 29 -24.42 -7.73 2.88
CA ASP A 29 -24.42 -7.49 4.33
C ASP A 29 -24.96 -6.09 4.70
N LEU A 30 -24.84 -5.13 3.78
CA LEU A 30 -25.31 -3.75 3.99
C LEU A 30 -26.73 -3.51 3.44
N ARG A 31 -27.39 -4.50 2.82
CA ARG A 31 -28.77 -4.35 2.35
C ARG A 31 -29.76 -4.21 3.53
N PRO A 32 -30.86 -3.46 3.35
CA PRO A 32 -31.26 -2.71 2.15
C PRO A 32 -30.60 -1.32 2.04
N HIS A 33 -29.69 -0.96 2.95
CA HIS A 33 -29.16 0.39 3.05
C HIS A 33 -28.39 0.82 1.79
N VAL A 34 -27.64 -0.07 1.12
CA VAL A 34 -26.95 0.27 -0.13
C VAL A 34 -27.88 0.14 -1.34
N ASN A 35 -28.10 1.25 -2.04
CA ASN A 35 -28.98 1.33 -3.22
C ASN A 35 -28.25 1.69 -4.53
N MET A 36 -26.94 1.97 -4.46
CA MET A 36 -26.13 2.30 -5.63
C MET A 36 -24.64 2.09 -5.33
N ILE A 37 -23.90 1.61 -6.34
CA ILE A 37 -22.44 1.59 -6.36
C ILE A 37 -21.92 2.70 -7.27
N VAL A 38 -20.94 3.46 -6.78
CA VAL A 38 -20.17 4.40 -7.60
C VAL A 38 -18.72 3.93 -7.64
N LEU A 39 -18.26 3.49 -8.80
CA LEU A 39 -16.90 3.01 -9.02
C LEU A 39 -16.04 4.14 -9.59
N VAL A 40 -15.02 4.55 -8.84
CA VAL A 40 -14.13 5.65 -9.15
C VAL A 40 -12.74 5.14 -9.51
N ALA A 41 -12.23 5.49 -10.69
CA ALA A 41 -10.90 5.10 -11.15
C ALA A 41 -10.24 6.08 -12.13
N GLY A 42 -8.95 5.86 -12.42
CA GLY A 42 -8.20 6.62 -13.42
C GLY A 42 -8.66 6.40 -14.86
N GLU A 43 -9.31 5.27 -15.12
CA GLU A 43 -9.70 4.80 -16.45
C GLU A 43 -10.92 3.89 -16.34
N VAL A 44 -11.61 3.68 -17.47
CA VAL A 44 -12.79 2.82 -17.53
C VAL A 44 -12.35 1.35 -17.38
N PRO A 45 -12.98 0.55 -16.50
CA PRO A 45 -12.71 -0.89 -16.43
C PRO A 45 -13.05 -1.56 -17.75
N ASP A 46 -12.33 -2.62 -18.14
CA ASP A 46 -12.77 -3.39 -19.31
C ASP A 46 -14.16 -4.01 -19.09
N ALA A 47 -14.86 -4.21 -20.21
CA ALA A 47 -16.24 -4.67 -20.24
C ALA A 47 -16.43 -6.00 -19.49
N LEU A 48 -15.46 -6.92 -19.58
CA LEU A 48 -15.59 -8.26 -18.99
C LEU A 48 -15.72 -8.19 -17.47
N GLY A 49 -14.81 -7.52 -16.77
CA GLY A 49 -14.93 -7.47 -15.30
C GLY A 49 -15.97 -6.47 -14.80
N LEU A 50 -16.35 -5.44 -15.58
CA LEU A 50 -17.55 -4.65 -15.23
C LEU A 50 -18.81 -5.52 -15.29
N SER A 51 -18.94 -6.37 -16.31
CA SER A 51 -20.03 -7.34 -16.43
C SER A 51 -20.03 -8.37 -15.29
N ARG A 52 -18.85 -8.90 -14.90
CA ARG A 52 -18.73 -9.80 -13.73
C ARG A 52 -19.16 -9.14 -12.43
N LEU A 53 -18.73 -7.89 -12.19
CA LEU A 53 -19.15 -7.13 -11.02
C LEU A 53 -20.67 -6.94 -10.99
N ARG A 54 -21.27 -6.53 -12.12
CA ARG A 54 -22.72 -6.35 -12.24
C ARG A 54 -23.49 -7.65 -12.01
N ALA A 55 -23.01 -8.77 -12.57
CA ALA A 55 -23.62 -10.08 -12.35
C ALA A 55 -23.66 -10.45 -10.86
N GLY A 56 -22.61 -10.16 -10.10
CA GLY A 56 -22.59 -10.37 -8.64
C GLY A 56 -23.52 -9.45 -7.84
N LEU A 57 -23.95 -8.33 -8.42
CA LEU A 57 -24.78 -7.31 -7.75
C LEU A 57 -26.26 -7.39 -8.09
N GLY A 58 -26.64 -8.20 -9.09
CA GLY A 58 -28.02 -8.31 -9.57
C GLY A 58 -28.51 -6.98 -10.17
N SER A 59 -29.67 -6.51 -9.71
CA SER A 59 -30.30 -5.27 -10.19
C SER A 59 -29.75 -3.98 -9.58
N LEU A 60 -28.74 -4.05 -8.69
CA LEU A 60 -28.21 -2.85 -8.04
C LEU A 60 -27.47 -1.96 -9.06
N PRO A 61 -27.83 -0.67 -9.20
CA PRO A 61 -27.17 0.24 -10.13
C PRO A 61 -25.68 0.41 -9.85
N VAL A 62 -24.87 0.34 -10.92
CA VAL A 62 -23.42 0.60 -10.88
C VAL A 62 -23.09 1.74 -11.84
N VAL A 63 -22.67 2.88 -11.27
CA VAL A 63 -22.18 4.05 -12.00
C VAL A 63 -20.66 4.05 -11.98
N VAL A 64 -20.04 4.26 -13.14
CA VAL A 64 -18.57 4.39 -13.25
C VAL A 64 -18.23 5.86 -13.46
N ARG A 65 -17.32 6.39 -12.65
CA ARG A 65 -16.81 7.76 -12.76
C ARG A 65 -15.29 7.72 -12.89
N THR A 66 -14.77 8.29 -13.97
CA THR A 66 -13.34 8.19 -14.27
C THR A 66 -12.72 9.55 -14.51
N ASP A 67 -11.48 9.72 -14.05
CA ASP A 67 -10.65 10.86 -14.41
C ASP A 67 -9.17 10.45 -14.37
N PRO A 68 -8.36 10.72 -15.41
CA PRO A 68 -6.94 10.35 -15.43
C PRO A 68 -6.13 10.84 -14.21
N ALA A 69 -6.54 11.92 -13.55
CA ALA A 69 -5.90 12.41 -12.33
C ALA A 69 -6.04 11.46 -11.14
N VAL A 70 -7.01 10.53 -11.16
CA VAL A 70 -7.19 9.44 -10.19
C VAL A 70 -6.18 8.32 -10.41
N GLY A 71 -5.62 8.19 -11.63
CA GLY A 71 -4.63 7.16 -11.97
C GLY A 71 -3.28 7.31 -11.25
N TYR A 72 -2.28 6.56 -11.67
CA TYR A 72 -0.92 6.68 -11.12
C TYR A 72 -0.23 7.95 -11.56
N VAL A 73 0.52 8.57 -10.63
CA VAL A 73 1.27 9.81 -10.90
C VAL A 73 2.27 9.64 -12.04
N ALA A 74 2.95 8.49 -12.10
CA ALA A 74 3.92 8.17 -13.15
C ALA A 74 3.31 8.12 -14.56
N GLU A 75 1.99 7.96 -14.67
CA GLU A 75 1.27 7.89 -15.95
C GLU A 75 0.66 9.23 -16.35
N GLN A 76 0.87 10.28 -15.55
CA GLN A 76 0.25 11.59 -15.73
C GLN A 76 1.25 12.65 -16.14
N ARG A 77 0.82 13.55 -17.02
CA ARG A 77 1.60 14.72 -17.47
C ARG A 77 1.24 16.03 -16.73
N LEU A 78 0.32 15.97 -15.77
CA LEU A 78 -0.15 17.13 -15.03
C LEU A 78 0.88 17.61 -13.99
N THR A 79 0.99 18.93 -13.84
CA THR A 79 1.70 19.52 -12.69
C THR A 79 0.98 19.17 -11.38
N PRO A 80 1.69 19.15 -10.23
CA PRO A 80 1.06 18.86 -8.94
C PRO A 80 -0.15 19.77 -8.62
N ALA A 81 -0.05 21.07 -8.92
CA ALA A 81 -1.13 22.03 -8.70
C ALA A 81 -2.34 21.77 -9.62
N ALA A 82 -2.11 21.50 -10.90
CA ALA A 82 -3.17 21.18 -11.86
C ALA A 82 -3.89 19.88 -11.47
N ARG A 83 -3.15 18.85 -11.07
CA ARG A 83 -3.70 17.58 -10.57
C ARG A 83 -4.56 17.79 -9.34
N ALA A 84 -4.05 18.54 -8.35
CA ALA A 84 -4.79 18.82 -7.12
C ALA A 84 -6.12 19.57 -7.40
N ARG A 85 -6.11 20.55 -8.31
CA ARG A 85 -7.33 21.26 -8.73
C ARG A 85 -8.32 20.32 -9.43
N ARG A 86 -7.84 19.51 -10.39
CA ARG A 86 -8.66 18.55 -11.13
C ARG A 86 -9.33 17.54 -10.21
N LEU A 87 -8.59 16.98 -9.25
CA LEU A 87 -9.13 16.06 -8.24
C LEU A 87 -10.18 16.70 -7.34
N ARG A 88 -9.99 17.96 -6.92
CA ARG A 88 -11.01 18.67 -6.13
C ARG A 88 -12.31 18.82 -6.92
N ASN A 89 -12.23 19.29 -8.15
CA ASN A 89 -13.42 19.47 -9.00
C ASN A 89 -14.10 18.13 -9.28
N PHE A 90 -13.31 17.09 -9.55
CA PHE A 90 -13.83 15.74 -9.76
C PHE A 90 -14.58 15.21 -8.54
N PHE A 91 -14.05 15.35 -7.32
CA PHE A 91 -14.77 14.90 -6.12
C PHE A 91 -15.93 15.80 -5.73
N ALA A 92 -15.88 17.09 -6.03
CA ALA A 92 -17.06 17.94 -5.94
C ALA A 92 -18.17 17.33 -6.80
N ASP A 93 -17.94 17.15 -8.09
CA ASP A 93 -18.90 16.57 -9.04
C ASP A 93 -19.37 15.14 -8.69
N VAL A 94 -18.46 14.25 -8.28
CA VAL A 94 -18.82 12.89 -7.83
C VAL A 94 -19.73 12.92 -6.59
N PHE A 95 -19.58 13.92 -5.71
CA PHE A 95 -20.34 14.02 -4.46
C PHE A 95 -21.59 14.91 -4.55
N ASP A 96 -21.61 15.91 -5.45
CA ASP A 96 -22.67 16.93 -5.60
C ASP A 96 -23.99 16.36 -6.15
N THR A 97 -23.96 15.18 -6.77
CA THR A 97 -25.06 14.70 -7.62
C THR A 97 -26.30 14.12 -6.93
N THR A 98 -26.54 14.21 -5.61
CA THR A 98 -27.90 13.88 -5.05
C THR A 98 -28.14 14.35 -3.60
N PRO A 99 -29.33 14.94 -3.30
CA PRO A 99 -29.84 15.15 -1.94
C PRO A 99 -30.34 13.84 -1.28
N ALA A 100 -30.40 13.83 0.06
CA ALA A 100 -31.06 12.87 0.97
C ALA A 100 -30.43 11.48 1.28
N GLY A 101 -29.33 11.07 0.64
CA GLY A 101 -28.72 9.75 0.92
C GLY A 101 -27.33 9.81 1.58
N GLY A 102 -27.14 9.12 2.70
CA GLY A 102 -25.81 8.86 3.26
C GLY A 102 -24.87 8.21 2.23
N ARG A 103 -23.56 8.39 2.38
CA ARG A 103 -22.54 7.79 1.52
C ARG A 103 -21.46 7.19 2.40
N VAL A 104 -20.96 6.01 2.01
CA VAL A 104 -19.76 5.42 2.58
C VAL A 104 -18.74 5.28 1.47
N VAL A 105 -17.52 5.74 1.74
CA VAL A 105 -16.42 5.72 0.78
C VAL A 105 -15.44 4.63 1.18
N TRP A 106 -15.14 3.71 0.27
CA TRP A 106 -14.13 2.68 0.42
C TRP A 106 -12.97 2.95 -0.53
N ALA A 107 -11.85 3.39 0.02
CA ALA A 107 -10.63 3.70 -0.71
C ALA A 107 -9.68 2.51 -0.68
N HIS A 108 -9.60 1.80 -1.81
CA HIS A 108 -8.84 0.57 -1.93
C HIS A 108 -7.35 0.85 -2.23
N ASN A 109 -6.49 0.39 -1.32
CA ASN A 109 -5.04 0.39 -1.38
C ASN A 109 -4.37 1.75 -1.68
N GLN A 110 -4.84 2.81 -1.00
CA GLN A 110 -4.17 4.12 -1.08
C GLN A 110 -2.85 4.16 -0.28
N GLY A 111 -2.65 3.18 0.61
CA GLY A 111 -1.40 2.96 1.37
C GLY A 111 -0.16 2.77 0.51
N LEU A 112 -0.32 2.35 -0.74
CA LEU A 112 0.80 2.19 -1.67
C LEU A 112 1.44 3.54 -2.07
N GLY A 113 0.75 4.66 -1.87
CA GLY A 113 1.27 5.99 -2.20
C GLY A 113 1.55 6.18 -3.69
N ARG A 114 0.72 5.60 -4.57
CA ARG A 114 0.84 5.79 -6.03
C ARG A 114 0.31 7.14 -6.50
N ASN A 115 -0.56 7.74 -5.71
CA ASN A 115 -1.16 9.04 -5.97
C ASN A 115 -1.59 9.72 -4.66
N LEU A 116 -0.62 10.31 -3.96
CA LEU A 116 -0.88 10.98 -2.69
C LEU A 116 -1.81 12.20 -2.82
N ALA A 117 -1.85 12.83 -4.01
CA ALA A 117 -2.78 13.92 -4.29
C ALA A 117 -4.23 13.43 -4.30
N LEU A 118 -4.50 12.25 -4.89
CA LEU A 118 -5.80 11.58 -4.81
C LEU A 118 -6.18 11.28 -3.36
N THR A 119 -5.28 10.63 -2.60
CA THR A 119 -5.55 10.27 -1.20
C THR A 119 -5.93 11.50 -0.36
N ARG A 120 -5.18 12.60 -0.51
CA ARG A 120 -5.45 13.86 0.18
C ARG A 120 -6.77 14.50 -0.26
N ALA A 121 -7.03 14.55 -1.57
CA ALA A 121 -8.25 15.13 -2.11
C ALA A 121 -9.49 14.36 -1.66
N LEU A 122 -9.42 13.02 -1.67
CA LEU A 122 -10.50 12.15 -1.21
C LEU A 122 -10.80 12.34 0.28
N ALA A 123 -9.77 12.31 1.13
CA ALA A 123 -9.94 12.49 2.57
C ALA A 123 -10.55 13.87 2.90
N ARG A 124 -10.08 14.93 2.22
CA ARG A 124 -10.65 16.28 2.38
C ARG A 124 -12.10 16.34 1.92
N ALA A 125 -12.41 15.81 0.75
CA ALA A 125 -13.78 15.82 0.23
C ALA A 125 -14.73 15.03 1.15
N CYS A 126 -14.32 13.88 1.69
CA CYS A 126 -15.10 13.12 2.66
C CYS A 126 -15.30 13.91 3.96
N ALA A 127 -14.26 14.55 4.48
CA ALA A 127 -14.34 15.35 5.70
C ALA A 127 -15.27 16.56 5.53
N THR A 128 -15.15 17.31 4.43
CA THR A 128 -16.03 18.45 4.12
C THR A 128 -17.50 18.05 4.03
N GLN A 129 -17.78 16.85 3.51
CA GLN A 129 -19.15 16.36 3.32
C GLN A 129 -19.66 15.50 4.49
N GLY A 130 -18.83 15.26 5.52
CA GLY A 130 -19.18 14.37 6.64
C GLY A 130 -19.35 12.89 6.25
N PHE A 131 -18.78 12.43 5.14
CA PHE A 131 -18.91 11.04 4.69
C PHE A 131 -17.89 10.13 5.40
N PRO A 132 -18.32 8.98 5.94
CA PRO A 132 -17.41 7.94 6.41
C PRO A 132 -16.48 7.46 5.29
N LEU A 133 -15.19 7.39 5.59
CA LEU A 133 -14.14 6.92 4.68
C LEU A 133 -13.37 5.76 5.29
N VAL A 134 -13.31 4.64 4.57
CA VAL A 134 -12.50 3.48 4.92
C VAL A 134 -11.30 3.40 3.98
N PHE A 135 -10.10 3.59 4.51
CA PHE A 135 -8.87 3.23 3.80
C PHE A 135 -8.54 1.77 4.04
N HIS A 136 -8.65 0.95 3.00
CA HIS A 136 -8.29 -0.47 3.06
C HIS A 136 -6.89 -0.65 2.48
N HIS A 137 -5.92 -0.89 3.34
CA HIS A 137 -4.49 -0.95 3.03
C HIS A 137 -4.07 -2.39 2.73
N HIS A 138 -3.43 -2.57 1.58
CA HIS A 138 -2.90 -3.87 1.14
C HIS A 138 -1.38 -3.83 1.07
N ASP A 139 -0.83 -2.68 0.72
CA ASP A 139 0.59 -2.42 0.61
C ASP A 139 0.93 -1.12 1.32
N TRP A 140 2.20 -1.01 1.71
CA TRP A 140 2.78 0.19 2.30
C TRP A 140 3.79 0.82 1.36
N TRP A 141 3.81 2.15 1.31
CA TRP A 141 4.77 2.90 0.52
C TRP A 141 6.23 2.68 0.96
N PHE A 142 6.45 2.31 2.23
CA PHE A 142 7.78 2.06 2.80
C PHE A 142 8.23 0.60 2.67
N ASP A 143 7.35 -0.34 2.32
CA ASP A 143 7.70 -1.75 2.17
C ASP A 143 8.34 -2.01 0.80
N ASN A 144 9.69 -2.07 0.77
CA ASN A 144 10.51 -2.35 -0.41
C ASN A 144 10.28 -1.42 -1.61
N ARG A 145 9.71 -0.23 -1.37
CA ARG A 145 9.30 0.73 -2.41
C ARG A 145 9.92 2.11 -2.23
N TRP A 146 10.99 2.21 -1.44
CA TRP A 146 11.68 3.48 -1.14
C TRP A 146 12.22 4.20 -2.37
N HIS A 147 12.51 3.46 -3.45
CA HIS A 147 12.92 4.04 -4.73
C HIS A 147 11.89 5.03 -5.32
N ARG A 148 10.64 5.04 -4.81
CA ARG A 148 9.57 5.98 -5.21
C ARG A 148 9.56 7.28 -4.41
N TRP A 149 10.40 7.40 -3.39
CA TRP A 149 10.50 8.62 -2.58
C TRP A 149 10.72 9.90 -3.39
N PRO A 150 11.59 9.94 -4.43
CA PRO A 150 11.73 11.12 -5.29
C PRO A 150 10.43 11.53 -6.01
N GLU A 151 9.61 10.56 -6.43
CA GLU A 151 8.31 10.82 -7.07
C GLU A 151 7.32 11.48 -6.10
N MET A 152 7.28 11.01 -4.84
CA MET A 152 6.44 11.60 -3.79
C MET A 152 6.86 13.05 -3.49
N ARG A 153 8.18 13.30 -3.37
CA ARG A 153 8.72 14.65 -3.17
C ARG A 153 8.38 15.60 -4.32
N ARG A 154 8.58 15.16 -5.56
CA ARG A 154 8.19 15.94 -6.76
C ARG A 154 6.69 16.20 -6.83
N SER A 155 5.87 15.35 -6.22
CA SER A 155 4.43 15.53 -6.11
C SER A 155 4.01 16.47 -4.97
N GLY A 156 4.97 17.06 -4.24
CA GLY A 156 4.71 18.04 -3.17
C GLY A 156 4.68 17.46 -1.75
N PHE A 157 5.10 16.20 -1.56
CA PHE A 157 5.15 15.55 -0.25
C PHE A 157 6.60 15.45 0.20
N ARG A 158 7.07 16.44 0.95
CA ARG A 158 8.51 16.69 1.15
C ARG A 158 9.09 15.87 2.29
N THR A 159 8.27 15.49 3.26
CA THR A 159 8.68 14.73 4.45
C THR A 159 7.91 13.42 4.57
N LEU A 160 8.49 12.46 5.32
CA LEU A 160 7.80 11.20 5.61
C LEU A 160 6.55 11.42 6.46
N ALA A 161 6.59 12.41 7.34
CA ALA A 161 5.43 12.84 8.10
C ALA A 161 4.30 13.31 7.18
N ASP A 162 4.59 14.07 6.11
CA ASP A 162 3.57 14.51 5.14
C ASP A 162 2.90 13.33 4.44
N VAL A 163 3.69 12.32 4.07
CA VAL A 163 3.19 11.10 3.42
C VAL A 163 2.36 10.28 4.40
N ALA A 164 2.87 10.06 5.61
CA ALA A 164 2.17 9.33 6.66
C ALA A 164 0.85 10.01 7.03
N ALA A 165 0.83 11.32 7.25
CA ALA A 165 -0.39 12.09 7.56
C ALA A 165 -1.40 12.07 6.41
N THR A 166 -0.93 11.90 5.17
CA THR A 166 -1.82 11.78 4.00
C THR A 166 -2.42 10.38 3.87
N ILE A 167 -1.66 9.33 4.16
CA ILE A 167 -2.11 7.92 4.02
C ILE A 167 -2.86 7.43 5.26
N LEU A 168 -2.47 7.91 6.43
CA LEU A 168 -2.98 7.53 7.75
C LEU A 168 -3.62 8.74 8.48
N PRO A 169 -4.56 9.47 7.85
CA PRO A 169 -5.18 10.62 8.50
C PRO A 169 -6.02 10.19 9.70
N ALA A 170 -5.78 10.83 10.85
CA ALA A 170 -6.40 10.47 12.12
C ALA A 170 -7.79 11.08 12.37
N SER A 171 -8.56 11.42 11.34
CA SER A 171 -9.86 12.10 11.50
C SER A 171 -10.99 11.16 12.01
N PRO A 172 -11.97 11.65 12.78
CA PRO A 172 -13.04 10.80 13.35
C PRO A 172 -13.86 10.01 12.34
N GLY A 173 -14.16 10.61 11.18
CA GLY A 173 -14.90 9.96 10.07
C GLY A 173 -14.07 8.97 9.24
N ILE A 174 -12.80 8.74 9.58
CA ILE A 174 -11.90 7.87 8.84
C ILE A 174 -11.61 6.60 9.64
N ARG A 175 -11.75 5.46 8.96
CA ARG A 175 -11.36 4.14 9.44
C ARG A 175 -10.26 3.57 8.55
N HIS A 176 -9.43 2.73 9.15
CA HIS A 176 -8.39 1.99 8.47
C HIS A 176 -8.69 0.50 8.55
N ALA A 177 -8.49 -0.21 7.45
CA ALA A 177 -8.52 -1.66 7.44
C ALA A 177 -7.20 -2.15 6.84
N ALA A 178 -6.59 -3.18 7.41
CA ALA A 178 -5.45 -3.85 6.80
C ALA A 178 -5.84 -5.25 6.31
N ILE A 179 -5.21 -5.69 5.23
CA ILE A 179 -5.43 -7.01 4.64
C ILE A 179 -4.99 -8.17 5.56
N ASN A 180 -3.97 -7.95 6.39
CA ASN A 180 -3.44 -8.98 7.28
C ASN A 180 -3.54 -8.53 8.75
N GLN A 181 -3.49 -9.51 9.65
CA GLN A 181 -3.67 -9.28 11.08
C GLN A 181 -2.49 -8.53 11.71
N ALA A 182 -1.26 -8.73 11.23
CA ALA A 182 -0.08 -8.06 11.77
C ALA A 182 -0.16 -6.54 11.57
N ASP A 183 -0.46 -6.11 10.35
CA ASP A 183 -0.66 -4.70 10.02
C ASP A 183 -1.89 -4.12 10.73
N ALA A 184 -2.98 -4.89 10.82
CA ALA A 184 -4.17 -4.46 11.57
C ALA A 184 -3.85 -4.21 13.04
N ALA A 185 -3.05 -5.08 13.68
CA ALA A 185 -2.63 -4.90 15.06
C ALA A 185 -1.78 -3.63 15.25
N VAL A 186 -0.88 -3.32 14.31
CA VAL A 186 -0.12 -2.07 14.32
C VAL A 186 -1.07 -0.88 14.21
N LEU A 187 -1.99 -0.88 13.23
CA LEU A 187 -2.97 0.21 13.07
C LEU A 187 -3.85 0.37 14.31
N GLN A 188 -4.28 -0.73 14.95
CA GLN A 188 -5.10 -0.69 16.16
C GLN A 188 -4.41 -0.04 17.35
N ARG A 189 -3.09 -0.18 17.49
CA ARG A 189 -2.32 0.54 18.52
C ARG A 189 -2.41 2.06 18.35
N HIS A 190 -2.48 2.54 17.12
CA HIS A 190 -2.51 3.98 16.81
C HIS A 190 -3.93 4.56 16.64
N PHE A 191 -4.87 3.79 16.10
CA PHE A 191 -6.21 4.25 15.73
C PHE A 191 -7.33 3.59 16.55
N ARG A 192 -6.99 2.68 17.47
CA ARG A 192 -7.93 1.96 18.35
C ARG A 192 -9.07 1.32 17.54
N GLN A 193 -10.32 1.59 17.93
CA GLN A 193 -11.54 1.08 17.29
C GLN A 193 -11.75 1.55 15.84
N ARG A 194 -10.93 2.49 15.36
CA ARG A 194 -10.96 2.95 13.96
C ARG A 194 -10.05 2.14 13.05
N ALA A 195 -9.40 1.09 13.56
CA ALA A 195 -8.63 0.15 12.76
C ALA A 195 -9.14 -1.28 12.89
N SER A 196 -9.22 -2.01 11.77
CA SER A 196 -9.64 -3.41 11.76
C SER A 196 -8.84 -4.24 10.75
N TRP A 197 -8.98 -5.55 10.87
CA TRP A 197 -8.54 -6.49 9.85
C TRP A 197 -9.68 -6.74 8.85
N LEU A 198 -9.37 -6.68 7.56
CA LEU A 198 -10.28 -7.01 6.47
C LEU A 198 -9.51 -7.77 5.39
N PRO A 199 -9.55 -9.11 5.36
CA PRO A 199 -8.79 -9.90 4.40
C PRO A 199 -9.33 -9.76 2.97
N ASN A 200 -8.48 -10.06 1.99
CA ASN A 200 -8.93 -10.21 0.62
C ASN A 200 -9.82 -11.44 0.49
N LEU A 201 -10.95 -11.27 -0.19
CA LEU A 201 -11.66 -12.41 -0.73
C LEU A 201 -10.88 -12.98 -1.91
N THR A 202 -10.74 -14.29 -1.90
CA THR A 202 -10.22 -15.06 -3.03
C THR A 202 -11.30 -16.03 -3.47
N ASP A 203 -11.27 -16.41 -4.75
CA ASP A 203 -12.05 -17.55 -5.20
C ASP A 203 -11.70 -18.79 -4.36
N ALA A 204 -12.69 -19.64 -4.13
CA ALA A 204 -12.45 -20.91 -3.47
C ALA A 204 -11.49 -21.73 -4.35
N ALA A 205 -10.24 -21.87 -3.91
CA ALA A 205 -9.30 -22.79 -4.55
C ALA A 205 -9.71 -24.22 -4.19
N PRO A 206 -9.71 -25.17 -5.16
CA PRO A 206 -9.91 -26.57 -4.83
C PRO A 206 -8.85 -27.00 -3.82
N ARG A 207 -9.27 -27.71 -2.77
CA ARG A 207 -8.33 -28.23 -1.77
C ARG A 207 -7.33 -29.16 -2.49
N PRO A 208 -6.02 -28.93 -2.36
CA PRO A 208 -5.04 -29.82 -2.96
C PRO A 208 -5.15 -31.22 -2.33
N SER A 209 -4.93 -32.26 -3.13
CA SER A 209 -4.95 -33.63 -2.63
C SER A 209 -3.84 -33.85 -1.59
N PRO A 210 -4.02 -34.80 -0.64
CA PRO A 210 -2.98 -35.13 0.33
C PRO A 210 -1.65 -35.51 -0.32
N THR A 211 -1.68 -36.22 -1.46
CA THR A 211 -0.48 -36.57 -2.23
C THR A 211 0.25 -35.33 -2.73
N ARG A 212 -0.47 -34.40 -3.39
CA ARG A 212 0.12 -33.15 -3.89
C ARG A 212 0.71 -32.30 -2.77
N LEU A 213 0.08 -32.27 -1.59
CA LEU A 213 0.61 -31.59 -0.42
C LEU A 213 1.91 -32.23 0.10
N ARG A 214 1.98 -33.56 0.15
CA ARG A 214 3.21 -34.28 0.54
C ARG A 214 4.34 -34.02 -0.45
N ASP A 215 4.05 -34.07 -1.74
CA ASP A 215 5.05 -33.84 -2.78
C ASP A 215 5.57 -32.40 -2.75
N ALA A 216 4.68 -31.42 -2.57
CA ALA A 216 5.06 -30.03 -2.41
C ALA A 216 5.93 -29.80 -1.16
N ARG A 217 5.59 -30.43 -0.02
CA ARG A 217 6.41 -30.36 1.21
C ARG A 217 7.79 -30.99 1.00
N ARG A 218 7.86 -32.18 0.41
CA ARG A 218 9.12 -32.87 0.10
C ARG A 218 10.00 -32.00 -0.78
N TRP A 219 9.43 -31.46 -1.85
CA TRP A 219 10.13 -30.55 -2.76
C TRP A 219 10.65 -29.32 -2.01
N LEU A 220 9.82 -28.66 -1.18
CA LEU A 220 10.25 -27.52 -0.37
C LEU A 220 11.40 -27.85 0.57
N THR A 221 11.33 -28.99 1.27
CA THR A 221 12.42 -29.45 2.13
C THR A 221 13.70 -29.69 1.35
N THR A 222 13.62 -30.28 0.15
CA THR A 222 14.80 -30.44 -0.72
C THR A 222 15.39 -29.10 -1.16
N GLN A 223 14.56 -28.09 -1.43
CA GLN A 223 15.05 -26.77 -1.88
C GLN A 223 15.63 -25.92 -0.73
N LEU A 224 15.05 -26.00 0.46
CA LEU A 224 15.41 -25.13 1.58
C LEU A 224 16.44 -25.77 2.52
N GLY A 225 16.58 -27.09 2.50
CA GLY A 225 17.45 -27.82 3.40
C GLY A 225 16.92 -27.91 4.84
N ASP A 226 15.75 -27.35 5.12
CA ASP A 226 15.07 -27.41 6.42
C ASP A 226 13.54 -27.38 6.26
N ALA A 227 12.84 -27.43 7.40
CA ALA A 227 11.39 -27.33 7.48
C ALA A 227 10.93 -25.89 7.82
N ALA A 228 11.71 -24.86 7.44
CA ALA A 228 11.35 -23.49 7.74
C ALA A 228 9.99 -23.11 7.11
N PRO A 229 9.17 -22.29 7.78
CA PRO A 229 7.94 -21.79 7.20
C PRO A 229 8.24 -21.03 5.89
N VAL A 230 7.65 -21.50 4.80
CA VAL A 230 7.90 -20.96 3.46
C VAL A 230 6.92 -19.85 3.15
N CYS A 231 7.38 -18.61 3.18
CA CYS A 231 6.71 -17.52 2.50
C CYS A 231 7.11 -17.57 1.03
N SER A 232 6.20 -17.98 0.14
CA SER A 232 6.43 -17.93 -1.31
C SER A 232 6.41 -16.48 -1.79
N VAL A 233 7.49 -15.75 -1.55
CA VAL A 233 7.74 -14.51 -2.27
C VAL A 233 8.23 -14.93 -3.64
N ARG A 234 7.44 -14.67 -4.69
CA ARG A 234 7.83 -14.96 -6.08
C ARG A 234 9.05 -14.10 -6.46
N PHE A 235 10.24 -14.48 -6.05
CA PHE A 235 11.50 -13.98 -6.58
C PHE A 235 12.04 -14.99 -7.59
N ARG A 236 12.10 -14.59 -8.87
CA ARG A 236 12.95 -15.26 -9.85
C ARG A 236 14.41 -15.01 -9.45
N ARG A 237 14.93 -15.89 -8.58
CA ARG A 237 16.30 -16.04 -8.05
C ARG A 237 16.25 -16.10 -6.53
N VAL A 238 16.34 -17.32 -6.00
CA VAL A 238 16.73 -17.57 -4.63
C VAL A 238 18.22 -17.25 -4.53
N LEU A 239 18.58 -16.13 -3.92
CA LEU A 239 19.91 -15.98 -3.35
C LEU A 239 19.81 -16.48 -1.92
N ALA A 240 20.44 -17.61 -1.64
CA ALA A 240 20.54 -18.14 -0.29
C ALA A 240 21.24 -17.10 0.60
N CYS A 241 20.59 -16.75 1.72
CA CYS A 241 21.21 -15.95 2.77
C CYS A 241 22.08 -16.91 3.60
N PRO A 242 23.42 -16.78 3.63
CA PRO A 242 24.23 -17.69 4.43
C PRO A 242 24.04 -17.36 5.91
N THR A 243 23.40 -18.28 6.64
CA THR A 243 23.46 -18.28 8.11
C THR A 243 24.88 -18.58 8.53
N SER A 244 25.55 -17.61 9.16
CA SER A 244 26.89 -17.77 9.73
C SER A 244 26.89 -18.81 10.85
N LYS A 245 27.60 -19.91 10.65
CA LYS A 245 28.14 -20.72 11.76
C LYS A 245 29.58 -20.27 12.02
N PRO A 246 30.03 -20.24 13.29
CA PRO A 246 31.37 -19.78 13.64
C PRO A 246 32.39 -20.87 13.28
N GLN A 247 33.34 -20.55 12.40
CA GLN A 247 34.53 -21.37 12.21
C GLN A 247 35.53 -21.08 13.33
N ARG A 248 35.89 -22.14 14.06
CA ARG A 248 37.01 -22.20 15.00
C ARG A 248 38.32 -21.88 14.25
N ARG A 249 39.11 -20.98 14.81
CA ARG A 249 40.49 -20.69 14.40
C ARG A 249 41.38 -21.90 14.70
N ALA A 250 42.09 -22.39 13.69
CA ALA A 250 43.37 -23.07 13.84
C ALA A 250 44.33 -22.46 12.82
N GLY A 251 45.50 -22.04 13.30
CA GLY A 251 46.42 -21.17 12.58
C GLY A 251 47.18 -21.85 11.44
N ARG A 252 47.67 -21.00 10.53
CA ARG A 252 49.03 -21.06 9.97
C ARG A 252 49.27 -19.78 9.17
N SER A 253 50.31 -19.07 9.59
CA SER A 253 50.88 -17.88 8.98
C SER A 253 51.65 -18.29 7.72
N LEU A 254 51.49 -17.53 6.64
CA LEU A 254 52.43 -17.49 5.52
C LEU A 254 52.73 -16.01 5.18
N PRO A 255 53.94 -15.69 4.70
CA PRO A 255 54.49 -14.35 4.73
C PRO A 255 54.09 -13.50 3.52
N ASP A 256 54.07 -12.19 3.77
CA ASP A 256 53.78 -11.09 2.85
C ASP A 256 55.11 -10.55 2.27
N PRO A 257 55.38 -10.68 0.95
CA PRO A 257 56.49 -10.01 0.32
C PRO A 257 55.96 -8.73 -0.35
N PHE A 258 56.45 -7.58 0.11
CA PHE A 258 56.76 -6.36 -0.66
C PHE A 258 56.53 -5.12 0.20
N ARG A 259 57.60 -4.75 0.90
CA ARG A 259 57.80 -3.47 1.56
C ARG A 259 59.02 -2.81 0.93
N THR A 260 58.83 -1.88 0.02
CA THR A 260 59.81 -0.80 -0.25
C THR A 260 59.09 0.40 -0.87
N SER A 261 59.23 1.55 -0.22
CA SER A 261 59.09 2.93 -0.73
C SER A 261 60.35 3.69 -0.27
N PRO A 262 60.60 5.00 -0.53
CA PRO A 262 59.89 6.05 -1.30
C PRO A 262 60.94 6.88 -2.16
N PRO A 263 60.84 8.21 -2.51
CA PRO A 263 59.82 9.22 -2.18
C PRO A 263 59.50 10.41 -3.17
N ILE A 264 58.45 11.19 -2.80
CA ILE A 264 58.09 12.63 -3.07
C ILE A 264 57.65 13.02 -4.52
N SER A 265 56.46 13.58 -4.78
CA SER A 265 56.04 14.95 -4.41
C SER A 265 54.53 15.22 -4.31
N ARG A 266 54.22 16.32 -3.63
CA ARG A 266 52.91 16.79 -3.12
C ARG A 266 52.07 17.50 -4.19
N ALA A 267 50.75 17.29 -4.16
CA ALA A 267 49.76 18.37 -4.29
C ALA A 267 48.44 17.94 -3.64
N SER A 268 47.87 18.88 -2.89
CA SER A 268 46.74 18.77 -1.96
C SER A 268 45.38 18.90 -2.65
N VAL A 269 44.45 17.99 -2.36
CA VAL A 269 43.00 18.26 -2.38
C VAL A 269 42.34 17.57 -1.18
N SER A 270 41.84 18.37 -0.26
CA SER A 270 40.94 17.99 0.83
C SER A 270 39.60 17.55 0.24
N GLY A 271 39.11 16.34 0.51
CA GLY A 271 38.11 16.17 1.57
C GLY A 271 36.80 15.57 1.04
N PHE A 272 36.81 14.28 0.69
CA PHE A 272 35.59 13.47 0.58
C PHE A 272 35.83 12.16 1.34
N ARG A 273 35.26 12.06 2.54
CA ARG A 273 35.24 10.81 3.32
C ARG A 273 34.02 10.00 2.91
N ASN A 274 34.30 8.82 2.39
CA ASN A 274 33.36 7.74 2.14
C ASN A 274 33.14 6.96 3.45
N PRO A 275 31.91 6.80 3.97
CA PRO A 275 31.66 5.87 5.07
C PRO A 275 31.06 4.58 4.51
N THR A 276 31.92 3.62 4.17
CA THR A 276 31.56 2.21 4.21
C THR A 276 31.96 1.66 5.57
N ARG A 277 30.98 1.43 6.46
CA ARG A 277 30.98 0.36 7.48
C ARG A 277 29.71 0.36 8.33
N ASN A 278 29.23 -0.87 8.55
CA ASN A 278 28.31 -1.34 9.59
C ASN A 278 26.81 -1.04 9.42
N CYS A 279 26.14 -1.81 8.54
CA CYS A 279 24.72 -2.10 8.69
C CYS A 279 24.55 -3.31 9.61
N SER A 280 24.34 -3.07 10.90
CA SER A 280 23.65 -4.03 11.77
C SER A 280 22.15 -3.89 11.53
N TRP A 281 21.53 -4.93 10.98
CA TRP A 281 20.07 -5.03 10.87
C TRP A 281 19.49 -5.32 12.25
N THR A 282 19.06 -4.27 12.93
CA THR A 282 18.08 -4.34 14.02
C THR A 282 16.75 -3.85 13.43
N PRO A 283 15.63 -4.56 13.59
CA PRO A 283 14.34 -4.07 13.11
C PRO A 283 13.89 -2.91 13.99
N VAL A 284 14.32 -1.69 13.66
CA VAL A 284 13.82 -0.47 14.27
C VAL A 284 12.50 -0.12 13.60
N CYS A 285 11.43 -0.80 14.00
CA CYS A 285 10.06 -0.28 13.87
C CYS A 285 9.82 0.72 15.02
N SER A 286 10.50 1.85 14.95
CA SER A 286 10.18 3.04 15.75
C SER A 286 10.17 4.24 14.82
N ILE A 287 9.15 4.31 13.97
CA ILE A 287 8.70 5.62 13.48
C ILE A 287 7.94 6.22 14.66
N GLY A 288 8.64 7.04 15.45
CA GLY A 288 8.00 7.93 16.41
C GLY A 288 7.10 8.88 15.64
N LEU A 289 5.82 8.54 15.52
CA LEU A 289 4.80 9.49 15.11
C LEU A 289 4.69 10.51 16.23
N LEU A 290 5.24 11.69 15.95
CA LEU A 290 5.18 12.89 16.77
C LEU A 290 3.75 13.10 17.29
N ASN A 291 3.64 13.43 18.58
CA ASN A 291 2.45 14.03 19.17
C ASN A 291 2.01 15.21 18.29
N VAL A 292 0.87 15.05 17.62
CA VAL A 292 0.15 16.18 17.01
C VAL A 292 -0.66 16.79 18.16
N PRO A 293 -0.39 18.04 18.59
CA PRO A 293 -1.19 18.68 19.62
C PRO A 293 -2.63 18.82 19.12
N GLY A 294 -3.57 18.30 19.91
CA GLY A 294 -4.99 18.41 19.65
C GLY A 294 -5.42 19.86 19.67
N ASN A 295 -6.03 20.31 18.58
CA ASN A 295 -6.82 21.55 18.59
C ASN A 295 -8.07 21.30 19.44
N SER A 296 -8.06 21.86 20.64
CA SER A 296 -9.26 22.20 21.39
C SER A 296 -9.99 23.32 20.63
N ALA A 297 -11.11 22.98 20.01
CA ALA A 297 -12.13 23.95 19.67
C ALA A 297 -13.41 23.50 20.37
N SER A 298 -13.72 24.18 21.46
CA SER A 298 -15.03 24.23 22.07
C SER A 298 -16.03 24.74 21.03
N PHE A 299 -17.10 23.96 20.77
CA PHE A 299 -18.50 24.36 20.55
C PHE A 299 -19.31 23.09 20.32
#